data_AF-A0A3N5PFR3-F1
#
_entry.id   AF-A0A3N5PFR3-F1
#
_cell.length_a   1.000
_cell.length_b   1.000
_cell.length_c   1.000
_cell.angle_alpha   90.00
_cell.angle_beta   90.00
_cell.angle_gamma   90.00
#
_symmetry.space_group_name_H-M   'P 1'
#
loop_
_entity.id
_entity.type
_entity.pdbx_description
1 polymer ?
#
loop_
_entity_poly.entity_id
_entity_poly.type
_entity_poly.pdbx_seq_one_letter_code
_entity_poly.pdbx_strand_id
1 'polypeptide(L)'
;MERFVIEGGVPLSGTVVPSGNKNAALPNLAATLLTDQPVTIHNLPNIGDVRIMLQILEHLGASVQRHGNHSVTIQVAEARSSPDPAL
;
A
#
# COMPACT_ATOMS: atom_id res chain seq x y z
N MET A 1 -20.74 -4.81 10.71
CA MET A 1 -20.47 -3.44 10.23
C MET A 1 -19.76 -2.70 11.36
N GLU A 2 -18.53 -2.27 11.12
CA GLU A 2 -17.79 -1.48 12.11
C GLU A 2 -18.28 -0.04 12.09
N ARG A 3 -18.27 0.63 13.25
CA ARG A 3 -18.70 2.02 13.41
C ARG A 3 -17.76 2.73 14.38
N PHE A 4 -17.40 3.96 14.04
CA PHE A 4 -16.85 4.91 14.99
C PHE A 4 -18.01 5.68 15.65
N VAL A 5 -18.02 5.73 16.98
CA VAL A 5 -18.89 6.61 17.77
C VAL A 5 -18.03 7.76 18.27
N ILE A 6 -18.38 8.99 17.88
CA ILE A 6 -17.64 10.20 18.26
C ILE A 6 -18.51 10.99 19.22
N GLU A 7 -17.98 11.24 20.42
CA GLU A 7 -18.57 12.14 21.41
C GLU A 7 -17.83 13.48 21.36
N GLY A 8 -18.55 14.53 20.97
CA GLY A 8 -17.99 15.88 20.80
C GLY A 8 -17.80 16.63 22.12
N GLY A 9 -17.42 17.91 22.02
CA GLY A 9 -17.32 18.82 23.16
C GLY A 9 -15.92 18.95 23.78
N VAL A 10 -14.93 18.21 23.27
CA VAL A 10 -13.54 18.27 23.72
C VAL A 10 -12.66 18.89 22.64
N PRO A 11 -12.01 20.05 22.87
CA PRO A 11 -11.03 20.61 21.94
C PRO A 11 -9.83 19.67 21.76
N LEU A 12 -9.37 19.49 20.52
CA LEU A 12 -8.16 18.73 20.24
C LEU A 12 -6.92 19.53 20.64
N SER A 13 -5.93 18.86 21.23
CA SER A 13 -4.62 19.44 21.57
C SER A 13 -3.51 18.40 21.38
N GLY A 14 -2.38 18.81 20.82
CA GLY A 14 -1.22 17.95 20.57
C GLY A 14 -0.70 18.06 19.13
N THR A 15 0.13 17.09 18.75
CA THR A 15 0.79 17.02 17.44
C THR A 15 0.51 15.67 16.80
N VAL A 16 0.29 15.67 15.49
CA VAL A 16 0.19 14.46 14.67
C VAL A 16 1.20 14.52 13.54
N VAL A 17 1.82 13.38 13.22
CA VAL A 17 2.67 13.25 12.03
C VAL A 17 1.83 12.64 10.92
N PRO A 18 1.65 13.31 9.78
CA PRO A 18 0.89 12.75 8.66
C PRO A 18 1.63 11.53 8.08
N SER A 19 0.86 10.50 7.74
CA SER A 19 1.39 9.39 6.93
C SER A 19 1.68 9.85 5.50
N GLY A 20 2.45 9.07 4.75
CA GLY A 20 2.75 9.40 3.36
C GLY A 20 1.52 9.48 2.44
N ASN A 21 1.71 10.10 1.29
CA ASN A 21 0.64 10.44 0.36
C ASN A 21 0.19 9.21 -0.45
N LYS A 22 -1.09 8.83 -0.33
CA LYS A 22 -1.70 7.73 -1.09
C LYS A 22 -1.53 7.88 -2.61
N ASN A 23 -1.77 9.08 -3.12
CA ASN A 23 -1.78 9.35 -4.56
C ASN A 23 -0.37 9.38 -5.15
N ALA A 24 0.67 9.50 -4.33
CA ALA A 24 2.05 9.22 -4.73
C ALA A 24 2.39 7.74 -4.54
N ALA A 25 1.90 7.10 -3.48
CA ALA A 25 2.15 5.70 -3.17
C ALA A 25 1.65 4.74 -4.26
N LEU A 26 0.40 4.86 -4.69
CA LEU A 26 -0.22 3.94 -5.65
C LEU A 26 0.51 3.87 -7.01
N PRO A 27 0.84 4.98 -7.70
CA PRO A 27 1.60 4.91 -8.95
C PRO A 27 3.03 4.42 -8.72
N ASN A 28 3.68 4.76 -7.59
CA ASN A 28 5.01 4.24 -7.28
C ASN A 28 5.01 2.73 -7.06
N LEU A 29 3.96 2.19 -6.42
CA LEU A 29 3.74 0.75 -6.29
C LEU A 29 3.55 0.09 -7.65
N ALA A 30 2.76 0.69 -8.55
CA ALA A 30 2.62 0.16 -9.92
C ALA A 30 3.95 0.20 -10.70
N ALA A 31 4.75 1.26 -10.51
CA ALA A 31 6.02 1.44 -11.20
C ALA A 31 7.06 0.36 -10.84
N THR A 32 6.91 -0.37 -9.73
CA THR A 32 7.81 -1.49 -9.41
C THR A 32 7.70 -2.64 -10.42
N LEU A 33 6.62 -2.71 -11.21
CA LEU A 33 6.49 -3.66 -12.31
C LEU A 33 7.43 -3.37 -13.49
N LEU A 34 8.04 -2.18 -13.53
CA LEU A 34 8.91 -1.75 -14.63
C LEU A 34 10.37 -2.22 -14.49
N THR A 35 10.69 -2.98 -13.44
CA THR A 35 12.03 -3.51 -13.18
C THR A 35 11.98 -4.87 -12.48
N ASP A 36 12.98 -5.71 -12.73
CA ASP A 36 13.20 -6.99 -12.06
C ASP A 36 14.02 -6.85 -10.75
N GLN A 37 14.55 -5.67 -10.49
CA GLN A 37 15.34 -5.36 -9.30
C GLN A 37 14.42 -5.13 -8.09
N PRO A 38 14.88 -5.44 -6.87
CA PRO A 38 14.12 -5.13 -5.66
C PRO A 38 14.01 -3.61 -5.46
N VAL A 39 12.78 -3.12 -5.32
CA VAL A 39 12.48 -1.71 -5.05
C VAL A 39 11.94 -1.58 -3.63
N THR A 40 12.56 -0.72 -2.83
CA THR A 40 12.07 -0.42 -1.47
C THR A 40 11.38 0.93 -1.45
N ILE A 41 10.12 0.94 -1.01
CA ILE A 41 9.32 2.15 -0.86
C ILE A 41 9.13 2.43 0.62
N HIS A 42 9.55 3.62 1.05
CA HIS A 42 9.40 4.13 2.41
C HIS A 42 8.24 5.10 2.52
N ASN A 43 7.82 5.38 3.76
CA ASN A 43 6.74 6.30 4.09
C ASN A 43 5.41 5.96 3.38
N LEU A 44 5.06 4.67 3.31
CA LEU A 44 3.76 4.24 2.79
C LEU A 44 2.64 4.45 3.83
N PRO A 45 1.47 5.01 3.46
CA PRO A 45 0.34 5.04 4.36
C PRO A 45 -0.24 3.63 4.55
N ASN A 46 -0.50 3.24 5.79
CA ASN A 46 -1.12 1.94 6.09
C ASN A 46 -2.65 2.02 5.99
N ILE A 47 -3.16 2.06 4.77
CA ILE A 47 -4.59 2.20 4.46
C ILE A 47 -5.06 1.10 3.50
N GLY A 48 -6.39 0.99 3.34
CA GLY A 48 -7.01 -0.06 2.52
C GLY A 48 -6.49 -0.10 1.08
N ASP A 49 -6.45 1.05 0.40
CA ASP A 49 -5.99 1.15 -0.99
C ASP A 49 -4.57 0.61 -1.19
N VAL A 50 -3.63 0.95 -0.30
CA VAL A 50 -2.23 0.45 -0.36
C VAL A 50 -2.19 -1.04 -0.10
N ARG A 51 -2.98 -1.55 0.85
CA ARG A 51 -3.06 -2.99 1.14
C ARG A 51 -3.59 -3.78 -0.06
N ILE A 52 -4.64 -3.29 -0.70
CA ILE A 52 -5.21 -3.91 -1.91
C ILE A 52 -4.22 -3.84 -3.07
N MET A 53 -3.55 -2.70 -3.28
CA MET A 53 -2.55 -2.58 -4.34
C MET A 53 -1.39 -3.57 -4.16
N LEU A 54 -0.91 -3.78 -2.93
CA LEU A 54 0.12 -4.79 -2.64
C LEU A 54 -0.38 -6.20 -2.93
N GLN A 55 -1.64 -6.52 -2.57
CA GLN A 55 -2.24 -7.81 -2.92
C GLN A 55 -2.33 -8.00 -4.45
N ILE A 56 -2.72 -6.96 -5.20
CA ILE A 56 -2.74 -7.02 -6.67
C ILE A 56 -1.35 -7.31 -7.21
N LEU A 57 -0.31 -6.64 -6.70
CA LEU A 57 1.07 -6.90 -7.11
C LEU A 57 1.51 -8.34 -6.81
N GLU A 58 1.15 -8.89 -5.65
CA GLU A 58 1.40 -10.30 -5.30
C GLU A 58 0.71 -11.26 -6.28
N HIS A 59 -0.55 -11.00 -6.66
CA HIS A 59 -1.27 -11.79 -7.66
C HIS A 59 -0.64 -11.70 -9.05
N LEU A 60 -0.04 -10.56 -9.37
CA LEU A 60 0.74 -10.36 -10.61
C LEU A 60 2.14 -11.00 -10.54
N GLY A 61 2.47 -11.72 -9.47
CA GLY A 61 3.75 -12.46 -9.34
C GLY A 61 4.86 -11.69 -8.60
N ALA A 62 4.57 -10.55 -8.00
CA ALA A 62 5.53 -9.83 -7.17
C ALA A 62 5.75 -10.54 -5.83
N SER A 63 6.99 -10.55 -5.34
CA SER A 63 7.26 -10.80 -3.92
C SER A 63 7.17 -9.47 -3.16
N VAL A 64 6.45 -9.46 -2.03
CA VAL A 64 6.28 -8.28 -1.18
C VAL A 64 6.78 -8.60 0.22
N GLN A 65 7.83 -7.91 0.65
CA GLN A 65 8.37 -7.99 2.00
C GLN A 65 8.05 -6.71 2.76
N ARG A 66 7.30 -6.82 3.87
CA ARG A 66 6.95 -5.67 4.71
C ARG A 66 8.03 -5.40 5.76
N HIS A 67 8.38 -4.13 5.94
CA HIS A 67 9.31 -3.64 6.95
C HIS A 67 8.55 -2.69 7.89
N GLY A 68 7.83 -3.27 8.85
CA GLY A 68 6.91 -2.52 9.71
C GLY A 68 5.68 -1.99 8.95
N ASN A 69 5.11 -0.88 9.43
CA ASN A 69 3.82 -0.37 8.92
C ASN A 69 3.94 0.55 7.70
N HIS A 70 5.14 1.09 7.43
CA HIS A 70 5.31 2.19 6.48
C HIS A 70 6.41 1.95 5.46
N SER A 71 6.97 0.74 5.35
CA SER A 71 7.96 0.41 4.34
C SER A 71 7.75 -0.99 3.79
N VAL A 72 7.99 -1.17 2.49
CA VAL A 72 7.94 -2.47 1.82
C VAL A 72 9.04 -2.57 0.78
N THR A 73 9.57 -3.77 0.58
CA THR A 73 10.41 -4.12 -0.57
C THR A 73 9.59 -5.00 -1.51
N ILE A 74 9.60 -4.66 -2.79
CA ILE A 74 8.84 -5.35 -3.84
C ILE A 74 9.82 -5.77 -4.93
N GLN A 75 9.73 -7.02 -5.37
CA GLN A 75 10.50 -7.50 -6.51
C GLN A 75 9.60 -8.30 -7.45
N VAL A 76 9.68 -8.01 -8.74
CA VAL A 76 8.87 -8.63 -9.79
C VAL A 76 9.78 -9.42 -10.71
N ALA A 77 10.09 -10.67 -10.35
CA ALA A 77 10.98 -11.50 -11.15
C ALA A 77 10.35 -11.89 -12.50
N GLU A 78 9.04 -12.16 -12.50
CA GLU A 78 8.26 -12.44 -13.70
C GLU A 78 6.81 -12.01 -13.46
N ALA A 79 6.35 -11.02 -14.23
CA ALA A 79 4.97 -10.57 -14.13
C ALA A 79 4.03 -11.60 -14.75
N ARG A 80 2.99 -11.97 -14.01
CA ARG A 80 1.93 -12.89 -14.45
C ARG A 80 0.64 -12.12 -14.59
N SER A 81 -0.15 -12.48 -15.58
CA SER A 81 -1.52 -11.97 -15.68
C SER A 81 -2.44 -13.13 -16.00
N SER A 82 -3.45 -13.30 -15.16
CA SER A 82 -4.65 -14.04 -15.48
C SER A 82 -5.82 -13.08 -15.27
N PRO A 83 -6.62 -12.78 -16.31
CA PRO A 83 -7.87 -12.06 -16.11
C PRO A 83 -8.68 -12.78 -15.04
N ASP A 84 -9.32 -12.02 -14.14
CA ASP A 84 -10.31 -12.61 -13.24
C ASP A 84 -11.41 -13.21 -14.13
N PRO A 85 -11.63 -14.53 -14.11
CA PRO A 85 -12.62 -15.16 -14.97
C PRO A 85 -14.06 -14.75 -14.62
N ALA A 86 -14.27 -14.07 -13.49
CA ALA A 86 -15.57 -13.51 -13.08
C ALA A 86 -15.82 -12.06 -13.54
N LEU A 87 -14.82 -11.41 -14.15
CA LEU A 87 -14.95 -10.12 -14.85
C LEU A 87 -15.02 -10.33 -16.37
#